data_AF-A0A510JLA7-F1
#
_entry.id   AF-A0A510JLA7-F1
#
_cell.length_a   1.000
_cell.length_b   1.000
_cell.length_c   1.000
_cell.angle_alpha   90.00
_cell.angle_beta   90.00
_cell.angle_gamma   90.00
#
_symmetry.space_group_name_H-M   'P 1'
#
loop_
_entity.id
_entity.type
_entity.pdbx_description
1 polymer ?
#
loop_
_entity_poly.entity_id
_entity_poly.type
_entity_poly.pdbx_seq_one_letter_code
_entity_poly.pdbx_strand_id
1 'polypeptide(L)' 'MKNIFKILILILVGLSVASCELFSPSRWDRINREDQERGRECYRTSSGYFYCEDTK' A
#
# COMPACT_ATOMS: atom_id res chain seq x y z
N MET A 1 5.97 -4.86 -36.66
CA MET A 1 5.16 -5.59 -35.67
C MET A 1 5.94 -6.17 -34.49
N LYS A 2 7.25 -6.45 -34.59
CA LYS A 2 8.02 -7.05 -33.48
C LYS A 2 8.27 -6.10 -32.29
N ASN A 3 8.30 -4.79 -32.54
CA ASN A 3 8.64 -3.78 -31.54
C ASN A 3 7.44 -3.34 -30.68
N ILE A 4 6.22 -3.42 -31.22
CA ILE A 4 4.98 -3.13 -30.48
C ILE A 4 4.81 -4.15 -29.34
N PHE A 5 5.05 -5.43 -29.62
CA PHE A 5 5.02 -6.48 -28.58
C PHE A 5 6.03 -6.22 -27.46
N LYS A 6 7.23 -5.70 -27.77
CA LYS A 6 8.23 -5.35 -26.74
C LYS A 6 7.75 -4.20 -25.83
N ILE A 7 7.12 -3.18 -26.42
CA ILE A 7 6.60 -2.04 -25.65
C ILE A 7 5.45 -2.47 -24.74
N LEU A 8 4.53 -3.31 -25.24
CA LEU A 8 3.43 -3.84 -24.43
C LEU A 8 3.93 -4.67 -23.24
N ILE A 9 4.95 -5.49 -23.45
CA ILE A 9 5.57 -6.28 -22.38
C ILE A 9 6.20 -5.36 -21.33
N LEU A 10 6.90 -4.30 -21.73
CA LEU A 10 7.50 -3.34 -20.78
C LEU A 10 6.45 -2.60 -19.96
N ILE A 11 5.33 -2.20 -20.57
CA ILE A 11 4.23 -1.53 -19.86
C ILE A 11 3.59 -2.47 -18.85
N LEU A 12 3.32 -3.73 -19.23
CA LEU A 12 2.73 -4.73 -18.34
C LEU A 12 3.63 -5.04 -17.13
N VAL A 13 4.93 -5.17 -17.36
CA VAL A 13 5.92 -5.38 -16.28
C VAL A 13 6.03 -4.13 -15.40
N GLY A 14 6.00 -2.94 -15.98
CA GLY A 14 5.97 -1.69 -15.23
C GLY A 14 4.74 -1.57 -14.33
N LEU A 15 3.56 -1.92 -14.83
CA LEU A 15 2.32 -1.92 -14.04
C LEU A 15 2.30 -2.99 -12.95
N SER A 16 2.85 -4.18 -13.19
CA SER A 16 2.86 -5.25 -12.18
C SER A 16 3.76 -4.90 -11.00
N VAL A 17 4.94 -4.32 -11.25
CA VAL A 17 5.84 -3.84 -10.19
C VAL A 17 5.27 -2.62 -9.48
N ALA A 18 4.69 -1.68 -10.24
CA ALA A 18 4.02 -0.53 -9.65
C ALA A 18 2.86 -0.98 -8.74
N SER A 19 2.10 -2.01 -9.11
CA SER A 19 0.98 -2.53 -8.31
C SER A 19 1.41 -3.11 -6.96
N CYS A 20 2.58 -3.75 -6.89
CA CYS A 20 3.10 -4.29 -5.63
C CYS A 20 3.51 -3.20 -4.62
N GLU A 21 3.86 -1.99 -5.07
CA GLU A 21 4.15 -0.83 -4.21
C GLU A 21 2.92 0.05 -3.98
N LEU A 22 2.05 0.17 -4.98
CA LEU A 22 0.85 1.02 -4.97
C LEU A 22 -0.29 0.41 -4.14
N PHE A 23 -0.38 -0.91 -4.07
CA PHE A 23 -1.26 -1.64 -3.15
C PHE A 23 -0.41 -2.06 -1.94
N SER A 24 -0.37 -1.22 -0.91
CA SER A 24 0.57 -1.30 0.22
C SER A 24 0.03 -1.98 1.50
N PRO A 25 -0.79 -3.06 1.49
CA PRO A 25 -1.28 -3.64 2.74
C PRO A 25 -0.15 -4.15 3.64
N SER A 26 0.97 -4.61 3.06
CA SER A 26 2.15 -5.08 3.81
C SER A 26 2.94 -3.96 4.51
N ARG A 27 2.76 -2.69 4.10
CA ARG A 27 3.33 -1.53 4.81
C ARG A 27 2.42 -1.14 5.97
N TRP A 28 1.11 -1.09 5.74
CA TRP A 28 0.13 -0.74 6.76
C TRP A 28 0.10 -1.77 7.90
N ASP A 29 0.27 -3.07 7.64
CA ASP A 29 0.34 -4.07 8.70
C ASP A 29 1.57 -3.93 9.61
N ARG A 30 2.71 -3.50 9.06
CA ARG A 30 3.92 -3.22 9.87
C ARG A 30 3.78 -1.93 10.67
N ILE A 31 3.27 -0.88 10.05
CA ILE A 31 2.94 0.38 10.73
C ILE A 31 1.93 0.12 11.86
N ASN A 32 0.87 -0.62 11.59
CA ASN A 32 -0.16 -0.94 12.57
C ASN A 32 0.38 -1.77 13.75
N ARG A 33 1.34 -2.68 13.51
CA ARG A 33 2.03 -3.40 14.61
C ARG A 33 2.96 -2.51 15.42
N GLU A 34 3.79 -1.69 14.76
CA GLU A 34 4.68 -0.75 15.46
C GLU A 34 3.90 0.29 16.28
N ASP A 35 2.77 0.74 15.75
CA ASP A 35 1.89 1.68 16.44
C ASP A 35 1.24 0.99 17.65
N GLN A 36 0.73 -0.24 17.52
CA GLN A 36 0.20 -1.01 18.65
C GLN A 36 1.24 -1.21 19.77
N GLU A 37 2.51 -1.45 19.43
CA GLU A 37 3.59 -1.57 20.42
C GLU A 37 3.89 -0.25 21.15
N ARG A 38 3.79 0.88 20.44
CA ARG A 38 3.94 2.25 21.00
C ARG A 38 2.67 2.74 21.71
N GLY A 39 1.60 1.95 21.73
CA GLY A 39 0.32 2.34 22.30
C GLY A 39 -0.42 3.35 21.43
N ARG A 40 -0.41 3.17 20.11
CA ARG A 40 -1.15 3.96 19.13
C ARG A 40 -1.97 3.03 18.25
N GLU A 41 -3.24 3.31 18.05
CA GLU A 41 -4.07 2.58 17.10
C GLU A 41 -4.72 3.54 16.13
N CYS A 42 -4.59 3.27 14.83
CA CYS A 42 -5.14 4.10 13.77
C CYS A 42 -6.32 3.41 13.10
N TYR A 43 -7.46 4.09 13.05
CA TYR A 43 -8.70 3.58 12.47
C TYR A 43 -9.05 4.32 11.18
N ARG A 44 -9.75 3.62 10.28
CA ARG A 44 -10.34 4.20 9.08
C ARG A 44 -11.85 4.32 9.23
N THR A 45 -12.37 5.54 9.09
CA THR A 45 -13.80 5.80 9.05
C THR A 45 -14.43 5.32 7.74
N SER A 46 -15.73 5.05 7.74
CA SER A 46 -16.50 4.71 6.54
C SER A 46 -16.46 5.80 5.47
N SER A 47 -16.25 7.05 5.87
CA SER A 47 -16.06 8.21 4.98
C SER A 47 -14.63 8.34 4.43
N GLY A 48 -13.71 7.44 4.79
CA GLY A 48 -12.35 7.40 4.26
C GLY A 48 -11.31 8.21 5.04
N TYR A 49 -11.69 8.87 6.14
CA TYR A 49 -10.76 9.56 7.03
C TYR A 49 -10.04 8.57 7.93
N PHE A 50 -8.75 8.80 8.18
CA PHE A 50 -7.95 8.07 9.15
C PHE A 50 -7.75 8.92 10.40
N TYR A 51 -7.88 8.33 11.59
CA TYR A 51 -7.58 8.95 12.87
C TYR A 51 -6.84 7.96 13.76
N CYS A 52 -5.99 8.46 14.66
CA CYS A 52 -5.19 7.62 15.53
C CYS A 52 -5.41 8.01 16.99
N GLU A 53 -5.50 7.01 17.85
CA GLU A 53 -5.67 7.17 19.28
C GLU A 53 -4.46 6.62 20.02
N ASP A 54 -3.95 7.38 20.98
CA ASP A 54 -2.98 6.88 21.95
C ASP A 54 -3.72 5.99 22.96
N THR A 55 -3.40 4.71 23.01
CA THR A 55 -3.99 3.70 23.89
C THR A 55 -3.16 3.43 25.15
N LYS A 56 -2.06 4.17 25.37
CA LYS A 56 -1.21 4.12 26.57
C LYS A 56 -0.86 5.50 27.12
#